data_AF-A0A1Q7ZDY0-F1
#
_entry.id   AF-A0A1Q7ZDY0-F1
#
_cell.length_a   1.000
_cell.length_b   1.000
_cell.length_c   1.000
_cell.angle_alpha   90.00
_cell.angle_beta   90.00
_cell.angle_gamma   90.00
#
_symmetry.space_group_name_H-M   'P 1'
#
loop_
_entity.id
_entity.type
_entity.pdbx_description
1 polymer ?
#
loop_
_entity_poly.entity_id
_entity_poly.type
_entity_poly.pdbx_seq_one_letter_code
_entity_poly.pdbx_strand_id
1 'polypeptide(L)'
;MLHILWEYRVRKDRIREFEEHYASGGTWARLFRGGKGYRETRMLRDREIPGRYLTIDVWDDPASYRAFSEANAGEYGEVDRRCAELTEEERCLGYFEAL
;
A
#
# COMPACT_ATOMS: atom_id res chain seq x y z
N MET A 1 -13.84 4.55 9.67
CA MET A 1 -12.56 4.75 8.96
C MET A 1 -11.96 3.40 8.66
N LEU A 2 -11.77 3.11 7.38
CA LEU A 2 -11.21 1.87 6.88
C LEU A 2 -9.67 1.94 6.92
N HIS A 3 -9.04 0.85 7.37
CA HIS A 3 -7.60 0.63 7.35
C HIS A 3 -7.33 -0.65 6.56
N ILE A 4 -6.59 -0.56 5.46
CA ILE A 4 -6.23 -1.71 4.64
C ILE A 4 -4.78 -2.05 4.95
N LEU A 5 -4.55 -3.26 5.44
CA LEU A 5 -3.22 -3.70 5.86
C LEU A 5 -2.66 -4.67 4.83
N TRP A 6 -1.41 -4.42 4.43
CA TRP A 6 -0.63 -5.31 3.59
C TRP A 6 0.68 -5.66 4.25
N GLU A 7 1.18 -6.85 3.97
CA GLU A 7 2.48 -7.35 4.37
C GLU A 7 3.33 -7.70 3.16
N TYR A 8 4.61 -7.37 3.25
CA TYR A 8 5.58 -7.58 2.20
C TYR A 8 6.83 -8.27 2.73
N ARG A 9 7.33 -9.24 1.96
CA ARG A 9 8.72 -9.71 2.02
C ARG A 9 9.45 -9.12 0.82
N VAL A 10 10.37 -8.20 1.07
CA VAL A 10 11.05 -7.42 0.03
C VAL A 10 12.37 -8.07 -0.34
N ARG A 11 12.68 -8.14 -1.63
CA ARG A 11 13.98 -8.65 -2.11
C ARG A 11 15.09 -7.76 -1.56
N LYS A 12 16.15 -8.38 -1.05
CA LYS A 12 17.24 -7.66 -0.35
C LYS A 12 17.89 -6.56 -1.19
N ASP A 13 18.00 -6.77 -2.49
CA ASP A 13 18.59 -5.83 -3.47
C ASP A 13 17.60 -4.80 -4.03
N ARG A 14 16.34 -4.83 -3.58
CA ARG A 14 15.26 -3.91 -4.00
C ARG A 14 14.66 -3.10 -2.85
N ILE A 15 15.18 -3.25 -1.63
CA ILE A 15 14.68 -2.57 -0.43
C ILE A 15 14.52 -1.06 -0.63
N ARG A 16 15.54 -0.39 -1.18
CA ARG A 16 15.50 1.06 -1.36
C ARG A 16 14.42 1.49 -2.34
N GLU A 17 14.31 0.80 -3.47
CA GLU A 17 13.29 1.07 -4.49
C GLU A 17 11.88 0.80 -3.95
N PHE A 18 11.71 -0.29 -3.19
CA PHE A 18 10.48 -0.57 -2.48
C PHE A 18 10.10 0.57 -1.52
N GLU A 19 11.04 1.04 -0.69
CA GLU A 19 10.79 2.13 0.26
C GLU A 19 10.39 3.43 -0.47
N GLU A 20 10.98 3.72 -1.63
CA GLU A 20 10.62 4.88 -2.47
C GLU A 20 9.19 4.80 -3.04
N HIS A 21 8.72 3.59 -3.37
CA HIS A 21 7.37 3.36 -3.91
C HIS A 21 6.28 3.34 -2.85
N TYR A 22 6.55 2.74 -1.68
CA TYR A 22 5.54 2.47 -0.64
C TYR A 22 5.54 3.46 0.53
N ALA A 23 6.53 4.35 0.64
CA ALA A 23 6.51 5.42 1.64
C ALA A 23 5.27 6.35 1.48
N SER A 24 4.96 7.14 2.51
CA SER A 24 3.83 8.09 2.53
C SER A 24 3.87 9.17 1.44
N GLY A 25 5.05 9.38 0.83
CA GLY A 25 5.25 10.24 -0.33
C GLY A 25 5.40 9.49 -1.66
N GLY A 26 5.41 8.16 -1.64
CA GLY A 26 5.73 7.28 -2.76
C GLY A 26 4.62 7.17 -3.81
N THR A 27 4.83 6.28 -4.77
CA THR A 27 3.93 6.07 -5.91
C THR A 27 2.51 5.71 -5.46
N TRP A 28 2.37 4.74 -4.55
CA TRP A 28 1.05 4.33 -4.05
C TRP A 28 0.32 5.47 -3.33
N ALA A 29 1.00 6.15 -2.42
CA ALA A 29 0.43 7.28 -1.71
C ALA A 29 0.05 8.45 -2.65
N ARG A 30 0.78 8.65 -3.76
CA ARG A 30 0.44 9.66 -4.79
C ARG A 30 -0.79 9.25 -5.60
N LEU A 31 -0.90 7.99 -5.99
CA LEU A 31 -2.06 7.43 -6.66
C LEU A 31 -3.31 7.60 -5.79
N PHE A 32 -3.26 7.17 -4.53
CA PHE A 32 -4.42 7.23 -3.62
C PHE A 32 -4.84 8.65 -3.25
N ARG A 33 -3.94 9.65 -3.30
CA ARG A 33 -4.27 11.06 -3.08
C ARG A 33 -5.34 11.61 -4.04
N GLY A 34 -5.54 10.98 -5.21
CA GLY A 34 -6.63 11.35 -6.13
C GLY A 34 -8.01 10.86 -5.70
N GLY A 35 -8.09 9.93 -4.74
CA GLY A 35 -9.33 9.33 -4.27
C GLY A 35 -10.06 10.17 -3.24
N LYS A 36 -11.35 10.40 -3.45
CA LYS A 36 -12.22 10.97 -2.41
C LYS A 36 -12.22 10.03 -1.20
N GLY A 37 -12.03 10.59 -0.02
CA GLY A 37 -12.02 9.84 1.24
C GLY A 37 -10.68 9.18 1.58
N TYR A 38 -9.66 9.26 0.73
CA TYR A 38 -8.30 8.86 1.12
C TYR A 38 -7.75 9.80 2.19
N ARG A 39 -7.09 9.23 3.20
CA ARG A 39 -6.48 9.97 4.31
C ARG A 39 -4.97 9.92 4.28
N GLU A 40 -4.41 8.72 4.24
CA GLU A 40 -2.96 8.52 4.26
C GLU A 40 -2.55 7.09 3.91
N THR A 41 -1.28 6.94 3.58
CA THR A 41 -0.57 5.66 3.51
C THR A 41 0.58 5.74 4.50
N ARG A 42 0.67 4.75 5.39
CA ARG A 42 1.80 4.58 6.30
C ARG A 42 2.57 3.34 5.92
N MET A 43 3.89 3.43 5.95
CA MET A 43 4.79 2.28 5.78
C MET A 43 5.50 2.01 7.10
N LEU A 44 5.49 0.77 7.54
CA LEU A 44 6.13 0.30 8.75
C LEU A 44 7.19 -0.73 8.38
N ARG A 45 8.40 -0.56 8.92
CA ARG A 45 9.46 -1.55 8.82
C ARG A 45 9.43 -2.44 10.05
N ASP A 46 9.51 -3.75 9.85
CA ASP A 46 9.68 -4.70 10.96
C ASP A 46 11.06 -4.49 11.60
N ARG A 47 11.10 -4.40 12.93
CA ARG A 47 12.34 -4.20 13.69
C ARG A 47 13.11 -5.50 13.93
N GLU A 48 12.44 -6.64 13.90
CA GLU A 48 12.98 -7.95 14.23
C GLU A 48 13.27 -8.78 12.99
N ILE A 49 12.48 -8.60 11.92
CA ILE A 49 12.63 -9.38 10.69
C ILE A 49 13.06 -8.49 9.52
N PRO A 50 14.36 -8.47 9.15
CA PRO A 50 14.85 -7.67 8.03
C PRO A 50 14.12 -7.98 6.72
N GLY A 51 13.78 -6.93 5.98
CA GLY A 51 13.08 -7.06 4.69
C GLY A 51 11.57 -7.28 4.82
N ARG A 52 11.01 -7.33 6.03
CA ARG A 52 9.56 -7.33 6.24
C ARG A 52 9.03 -5.91 6.44
N TYR A 53 7.96 -5.60 5.72
CA TYR A 53 7.28 -4.32 5.79
C TYR A 53 5.78 -4.52 5.88
N LEU A 54 5.10 -3.55 6.49
CA LEU A 54 3.65 -3.39 6.40
C LEU A 54 3.32 -2.05 5.75
N THR A 55 2.22 -2.01 5.02
CA THR A 55 1.54 -0.74 4.72
C THR A 55 0.17 -0.69 5.37
N ILE A 56 -0.27 0.53 5.66
CA ILE A 56 -1.60 0.83 6.17
C ILE A 56 -2.15 1.96 5.30
N ASP A 57 -3.14 1.65 4.47
CA ASP A 57 -3.87 2.65 3.68
C ASP A 57 -5.17 3.00 4.40
N VAL A 58 -5.35 4.28 4.66
CA VAL A 58 -6.45 4.80 5.49
C VAL A 58 -7.44 5.56 4.62
N TRP A 59 -8.71 5.17 4.73
CA TRP A 59 -9.82 5.74 3.99
C TRP A 59 -10.97 6.07 4.96
N ASP A 60 -11.77 7.08 4.65
CA ASP A 60 -12.94 7.46 5.45
C ASP A 60 -13.91 6.29 5.66
N ASP A 61 -14.17 5.56 4.58
CA ASP A 61 -15.12 4.47 4.53
C ASP A 61 -14.78 3.48 3.40
N PRO A 62 -15.32 2.24 3.46
CA PRO A 62 -15.08 1.24 2.42
C PRO A 62 -15.65 1.57 1.04
N ALA A 63 -16.71 2.38 0.94
CA ALA A 63 -17.31 2.75 -0.34
C ALA A 63 -16.41 3.73 -1.10
N SER A 64 -15.78 4.66 -0.39
CA SER A 64 -14.77 5.58 -0.93
C SER A 64 -13.58 4.83 -1.55
N TYR A 65 -13.02 3.83 -0.85
CA TYR A 65 -11.96 2.98 -1.39
C TYR A 65 -12.42 2.17 -2.62
N ARG A 66 -13.59 1.54 -2.54
CA ARG A 66 -14.14 0.75 -3.66
C ARG A 66 -14.32 1.60 -4.91
N ALA A 67 -14.96 2.76 -4.78
CA ALA A 67 -15.19 3.67 -5.90
C ALA A 67 -13.87 4.14 -6.52
N PHE A 68 -12.86 4.44 -5.70
CA PHE A 68 -11.53 4.77 -6.19
C PHE A 68 -10.87 3.61 -6.95
N SER A 69 -10.88 2.40 -6.38
CA SER A 69 -10.25 1.22 -6.97
C SER A 69 -10.88 0.87 -8.33
N GLU A 70 -12.22 0.94 -8.44
CA GLU A 70 -12.94 0.71 -9.69
C GLU A 70 -12.63 1.79 -10.74
N ALA A 71 -12.64 3.06 -10.34
CA ALA A 71 -12.39 4.18 -11.27
C ALA A 71 -10.94 4.24 -11.78
N ASN A 72 -9.98 3.71 -11.01
CA ASN A 72 -8.54 3.78 -11.31
C ASN A 72 -7.92 2.42 -11.60
N ALA A 73 -8.72 1.39 -11.93
CA ALA A 73 -8.26 0.01 -12.05
C ALA A 73 -7.06 -0.17 -13.01
N GLY A 74 -6.99 0.63 -14.08
CA GLY A 74 -5.87 0.63 -15.02
C GLY A 74 -4.56 1.10 -14.38
N GLU A 75 -4.54 2.33 -13.84
CA GLU A 75 -3.34 2.89 -13.19
C GLU A 75 -2.95 2.06 -11.95
N TYR A 76 -3.94 1.59 -11.18
CA TYR A 76 -3.72 0.69 -10.05
C TYR A 76 -2.97 -0.58 -10.52
N GLY A 77 -3.43 -1.24 -11.57
CA GLY A 77 -2.80 -2.44 -12.12
C GLY A 77 -1.43 -2.19 -12.77
N GLU A 78 -1.14 -0.97 -13.23
CA GLU A 78 0.19 -0.59 -13.70
C GLU A 78 1.19 -0.45 -12.55
N VAL A 79 0.78 0.26 -11.48
CA VAL A 79 1.61 0.41 -10.28
C VAL A 79 1.85 -0.94 -9.61
N ASP A 80 0.82 -1.78 -9.52
CA ASP A 80 0.89 -3.13 -8.97
C ASP A 80 1.93 -3.99 -9.71
N ARG A 81 1.81 -4.10 -11.04
CA ARG A 81 2.78 -4.85 -11.86
C ARG A 81 4.20 -4.33 -11.73
N ARG A 82 4.38 -3.01 -11.67
CA ARG A 82 5.69 -2.40 -11.47
C ARG A 82 6.29 -2.79 -10.11
N CYS A 83 5.48 -2.86 -9.07
CA CYS A 83 5.94 -3.15 -7.73
C CYS A 83 6.07 -4.64 -7.42
N ALA A 84 5.38 -5.51 -8.17
CA ALA A 84 5.38 -6.96 -7.96
C ALA A 84 6.78 -7.58 -8.01
N GLU A 85 7.70 -7.03 -8.84
CA GLU A 85 9.07 -7.54 -8.95
C GLU A 85 9.94 -7.19 -7.73
N LEU A 86 9.53 -6.20 -6.92
CA LEU A 86 10.29 -5.72 -5.75
C LEU A 86 10.17 -6.69 -4.57
N THR A 87 9.16 -7.54 -4.58
CA THR A 87 8.79 -8.41 -3.46
C THR A 87 8.97 -9.89 -3.79
N GLU A 88 9.32 -10.66 -2.78
CA GLU A 88 9.31 -12.13 -2.79
C GLU A 88 7.91 -12.64 -2.45
N GLU A 89 7.24 -11.98 -1.50
CA GLU A 89 5.88 -12.29 -1.06
C GLU A 89 5.13 -10.98 -0.79
N GLU A 90 3.87 -10.94 -1.16
CA GLU A 90 2.92 -9.89 -0.84
C GLU A 90 1.62 -10.51 -0.35
N ARG A 91 1.05 -9.97 0.72
CA ARG A 91 -0.17 -10.50 1.33
C ARG A 91 -1.05 -9.37 1.87
N CYS A 92 -2.30 -9.34 1.42
CA CYS A 92 -3.33 -8.55 2.09
C CYS A 92 -3.66 -9.21 3.44
N LEU A 93 -3.47 -8.47 4.52
CA LEU A 93 -3.80 -8.90 5.89
C LEU A 93 -5.27 -8.63 6.24
N GLY A 94 -5.93 -7.75 5.48
CA GLY A 94 -7.36 -7.51 5.56
C GLY A 94 -7.74 -6.04 5.68
N TYR A 95 -9.02 -5.84 6.01
CA TYR A 95 -9.71 -4.57 6.07
C TYR A 95 -10.21 -4.37 7.51
N PHE A 96 -9.74 -3.32 8.17
CA PHE A 96 -9.91 -3.10 9.61
C PHE A 96 -10.55 -1.75 9.93
N GLU A 97 -11.17 -1.66 11.10
CA GLU A 97 -11.68 -0.43 11.69
C GLU A 97 -10.96 -0.16 13.00
N ALA A 98 -10.66 1.11 13.28
CA ALA A 98 -10.16 1.53 14.59
C ALA A 98 -11.34 1.75 15.54
N LEU A 99 -11.16 1.39 16.83
CA LEU A 99 -12.15 1.57 17.90
C LEU A 99 -11.95 2.89 18.64
#